data_AF-A0A960TB82-F1
#
_entry.id   AF-A0A960TB82-F1
#
_cell.length_a   1.000
_cell.length_b   1.000
_cell.length_c   1.000
_cell.angle_alpha   90.00
_cell.angle_beta   90.00
_cell.angle_gamma   90.00
#
_symmetry.space_group_name_H-M   'P 1'
#
loop_
_entity.id
_entity.type
_entity.pdbx_description
1 polymer ?
#
loop_
_entity_poly.entity_id
_entity_poly.type
_entity_poly.pdbx_seq_one_letter_code
_entity_poly.pdbx_strand_id
1 'polypeptide(L)'
;MLVEYLAALDLNHIRADKGKVASKRFLLIVAIGLALTLFWDSSLLRPVKLLVVLVHEMWHGLLSLAAGVRLDGIEVHWNESGKTLVSGDFSNLGFISAVSAGYIGCALTGALLLRQALVARMERTTLVLFSVLLMYFSWLFTSPLETAFYTGTGYGLALLLLAALGERVARGTLTALGVFFLFYSLFDLFDFTRDVDSTDAAILASYLGSDALEQGSVGLTAISVSVIWTALIFLGAYLILAPAIREALHYQEAPPEQEPNTSNTEKTGQAVEESLDGAPVGPETEFEMDAGAGDPEMALAAGDRPGEDFRP
;
A
#
# COMPACT_ATOMS: atom_id res chain seq x y z
N MET A 1 -5.41 -22.50 -11.63
CA MET A 1 -6.57 -22.52 -10.71
C MET A 1 -6.64 -21.35 -9.72
N LEU A 2 -5.81 -21.20 -8.67
CA LEU A 2 -5.97 -20.07 -7.72
C LEU A 2 -5.56 -18.71 -8.32
N VAL A 3 -4.50 -18.71 -9.13
CA VAL A 3 -4.09 -17.56 -9.99
C VAL A 3 -5.14 -17.27 -11.06
N GLU A 4 -5.85 -18.28 -11.56
CA GLU A 4 -6.95 -18.11 -12.51
C GLU A 4 -8.24 -17.62 -11.86
N TYR A 5 -8.51 -17.92 -10.59
CA TYR A 5 -9.62 -17.32 -9.85
C TYR A 5 -9.34 -15.85 -9.50
N LEU A 6 -8.07 -15.52 -9.20
CA LEU A 6 -7.62 -14.14 -9.04
C LEU A 6 -7.55 -13.40 -10.39
N ALA A 7 -7.30 -14.11 -11.50
CA ALA A 7 -7.34 -13.57 -12.87
C ALA A 7 -8.74 -13.60 -13.50
N ALA A 8 -9.69 -14.41 -13.02
CA ALA A 8 -11.10 -14.41 -13.43
C ALA A 8 -11.88 -13.20 -12.90
N LEU A 9 -11.22 -12.38 -12.07
CA LEU A 9 -11.58 -10.99 -11.83
C LEU A 9 -11.23 -10.06 -13.02
N ASP A 10 -10.68 -10.60 -14.12
CA ASP A 10 -10.55 -9.91 -15.40
C ASP A 10 -11.92 -9.67 -16.03
N LEU A 11 -12.48 -8.51 -15.67
CA LEU A 11 -13.74 -8.01 -16.22
C LEU A 11 -13.51 -6.85 -17.19
N ASN A 12 -12.31 -6.79 -17.79
CA ASN A 12 -11.96 -5.90 -18.88
C ASN A 12 -12.09 -6.58 -20.25
N HIS A 13 -13.05 -7.50 -20.41
CA HIS A 13 -13.55 -7.76 -21.76
C HIS A 13 -14.17 -6.46 -22.28
N ILE A 14 -13.41 -5.81 -23.16
CA ILE A 14 -13.79 -4.85 -24.20
C ILE A 14 -15.23 -4.36 -24.03
N ARG A 15 -15.38 -3.11 -23.57
CA ARG A 15 -16.64 -2.34 -23.46
C ARG A 15 -17.45 -2.51 -22.17
N ALA A 16 -16.80 -2.60 -21.00
CA ALA A 16 -17.51 -2.46 -19.72
C ALA A 16 -17.78 -0.98 -19.40
N ASP A 17 -19.06 -0.63 -19.29
CA ASP A 17 -19.54 0.66 -18.76
C ASP A 17 -18.83 1.01 -17.43
N LYS A 18 -18.35 2.25 -17.30
CA LYS A 18 -17.51 2.71 -16.19
C LYS A 18 -18.21 2.51 -14.83
N GLY A 19 -19.54 2.62 -14.81
CA GLY A 19 -20.39 2.29 -13.65
C GLY A 19 -20.29 0.81 -13.22
N LYS A 20 -20.16 -0.14 -14.17
CA LYS A 20 -20.01 -1.56 -13.84
C LYS A 20 -18.71 -1.88 -13.12
N VAL A 21 -17.60 -1.20 -13.43
CA VAL A 21 -16.29 -1.47 -12.80
C VAL A 21 -16.25 -0.97 -11.35
N ALA A 22 -16.78 0.22 -11.08
CA ALA A 22 -16.90 0.75 -9.72
C ALA A 22 -17.82 -0.13 -8.86
N SER A 23 -18.98 -0.53 -9.39
CA SER A 23 -19.88 -1.48 -8.72
C SER A 23 -19.21 -2.83 -8.43
N LYS A 24 -18.38 -3.35 -9.36
CA LYS A 24 -17.66 -4.62 -9.15
C LYS A 24 -16.60 -4.52 -8.04
N ARG A 25 -15.87 -3.42 -7.94
CA ARG A 25 -14.87 -3.19 -6.86
C ARG A 25 -15.54 -3.09 -5.49
N PHE A 26 -16.65 -2.35 -5.43
CA PHE A 26 -17.46 -2.28 -4.22
C PHE A 26 -18.00 -3.65 -3.82
N LEU A 27 -18.55 -4.41 -4.77
CA LEU A 27 -19.01 -5.78 -4.54
C LEU A 27 -17.90 -6.70 -4.05
N LEU A 28 -16.66 -6.56 -4.55
CA LEU A 28 -15.51 -7.33 -4.07
C LEU A 28 -15.20 -7.01 -2.60
N ILE A 29 -15.16 -5.72 -2.23
CA ILE A 29 -14.93 -5.30 -0.84
C ILE A 29 -16.02 -5.85 0.08
N VAL A 30 -17.30 -5.73 -0.33
CA VAL A 30 -18.44 -6.27 0.43
C VAL A 30 -18.38 -7.80 0.53
N ALA A 31 -18.01 -8.49 -0.55
CA ALA A 31 -17.89 -9.95 -0.56
C ALA A 31 -16.77 -10.42 0.37
N ILE A 32 -15.61 -9.74 0.38
CA ILE A 32 -14.52 -10.03 1.30
C ILE A 32 -14.97 -9.78 2.74
N GLY A 33 -15.59 -8.62 3.02
CA GLY A 33 -16.10 -8.31 4.35
C GLY A 33 -17.12 -9.35 4.85
N LEU A 34 -18.07 -9.75 4.00
CA LEU A 34 -19.03 -10.79 4.34
C LEU A 34 -18.36 -12.15 4.57
N ALA A 35 -17.40 -12.52 3.74
CA ALA A 35 -16.63 -13.75 3.94
C ALA A 35 -15.85 -13.72 5.26
N LEU A 36 -15.25 -12.59 5.63
CA LEU A 36 -14.58 -12.45 6.93
C LEU A 36 -15.58 -12.61 8.08
N THR A 37 -16.76 -11.98 8.01
CA THR A 37 -17.80 -12.15 9.04
C THR A 37 -18.27 -13.61 9.17
N LEU A 38 -18.46 -14.31 8.04
CA LEU A 38 -18.98 -15.69 8.05
C LEU A 38 -17.94 -16.74 8.41
N PHE A 39 -16.68 -16.51 8.04
CA PHE A 39 -15.59 -17.48 8.21
C PHE A 39 -14.55 -17.05 9.24
N TRP A 40 -14.84 -16.07 10.09
CA TRP A 40 -13.89 -15.51 11.05
C TRP A 40 -13.24 -16.58 11.94
N ASP A 41 -14.03 -17.53 12.46
CA ASP A 41 -13.53 -18.60 13.33
C ASP A 41 -12.91 -19.78 12.57
N SER A 42 -12.83 -19.69 11.24
CA SER A 42 -12.21 -20.74 10.41
C SER A 42 -10.69 -20.73 10.55
N SER A 43 -10.10 -21.92 10.72
CA SER A 43 -8.66 -22.13 10.71
C SER A 43 -8.01 -21.75 9.37
N LEU A 44 -8.78 -21.62 8.29
CA LEU A 44 -8.29 -21.17 6.98
C LEU A 44 -7.82 -19.71 6.99
N LEU A 45 -8.42 -18.86 7.83
CA LEU A 45 -8.02 -17.46 7.94
C LEU A 45 -6.82 -17.26 8.85
N ARG A 46 -6.48 -18.25 9.68
CA ARG A 46 -5.42 -18.15 10.70
C ARG A 46 -4.09 -17.64 10.15
N PRO A 47 -3.55 -18.13 9.01
CA PRO A 47 -2.30 -17.59 8.49
C PRO A 47 -2.34 -16.08 8.24
N VAL A 48 -3.46 -15.59 7.69
CA VAL A 48 -3.64 -14.15 7.42
C VAL A 48 -3.88 -13.38 8.72
N LYS A 49 -4.59 -13.96 9.69
CA LYS A 49 -4.72 -13.36 11.03
C LYS A 49 -3.36 -13.19 11.70
N LEU A 50 -2.46 -14.18 11.62
CA LEU A 50 -1.11 -14.06 12.18
C LEU A 50 -0.31 -12.94 11.55
N LEU A 51 -0.45 -12.72 10.24
CA LEU A 51 0.14 -11.54 9.58
C LEU A 51 -0.39 -10.24 10.20
N VAL A 52 -1.69 -10.15 10.44
CA VAL A 52 -2.31 -8.94 10.98
C VAL A 52 -1.93 -8.74 12.44
N VAL A 53 -1.94 -9.80 13.27
CA VAL A 53 -1.43 -9.79 14.65
C VAL A 53 0.03 -9.32 14.67
N LEU A 54 0.88 -9.83 13.77
CA LEU A 54 2.27 -9.39 13.72
C LEU A 54 2.39 -7.89 13.43
N VAL A 55 1.62 -7.38 12.45
CA VAL A 55 1.63 -5.95 12.14
C VAL A 55 1.01 -5.12 13.28
N HIS A 56 0.03 -5.66 14.00
CA HIS A 56 -0.55 -5.08 15.21
C HIS A 56 0.52 -4.87 16.28
N GLU A 57 1.29 -5.92 16.60
CA GLU A 57 2.43 -5.83 17.52
C GLU A 57 3.53 -4.87 17.03
N MET A 58 3.79 -4.83 15.71
CA MET A 58 4.73 -3.87 15.13
C MET A 58 4.30 -2.42 15.38
N TRP A 59 3.00 -2.12 15.39
CA TRP A 59 2.51 -0.78 15.71
C TRP A 59 2.67 -0.42 17.19
N HIS A 60 2.40 -1.35 18.11
CA HIS A 60 2.73 -1.16 19.53
C HIS A 60 4.23 -0.87 19.71
N GLY A 61 5.08 -1.67 19.07
CA GLY A 61 6.52 -1.50 19.13
C GLY A 61 6.99 -0.17 18.56
N LEU A 62 6.45 0.24 17.40
CA LEU A 62 6.80 1.51 16.76
C LEU A 62 6.43 2.72 17.62
N LEU A 63 5.23 2.72 18.21
CA LEU A 63 4.82 3.83 19.08
C LEU A 63 5.49 3.78 20.45
N SER A 64 5.90 2.61 20.92
CA SER A 64 6.73 2.47 22.12
C SER A 64 8.11 3.10 21.92
N LEU A 65 8.75 2.85 20.77
CA LEU A 65 9.99 3.50 20.38
C LEU A 65 9.81 5.02 20.27
N ALA A 66 8.73 5.48 19.64
CA ALA A 66 8.42 6.91 19.52
C ALA A 66 8.13 7.57 20.88
N ALA A 67 7.60 6.82 21.85
CA ALA A 67 7.38 7.26 23.22
C ALA A 67 8.68 7.31 24.06
N GLY A 68 9.83 6.92 23.49
CA GLY A 68 11.13 6.95 24.14
C GLY A 68 11.46 5.70 24.96
N VAL A 69 10.69 4.62 24.81
CA VAL A 69 10.90 3.35 25.51
C VAL A 69 11.60 2.36 24.58
N ARG A 70 12.41 1.44 25.13
CA ARG A 70 13.12 0.44 24.33
C ARG A 70 12.17 -0.68 23.91
N LEU A 71 12.18 -1.02 22.63
CA LEU A 71 11.55 -2.24 22.10
C LEU A 71 12.54 -3.40 22.19
N ASP A 72 12.21 -4.42 22.98
CA ASP A 72 13.06 -5.59 23.20
C ASP A 72 12.77 -6.71 22.22
N GLY A 73 11.50 -6.87 21.82
CA GLY A 73 11.10 -7.92 20.88
C GLY A 73 9.60 -7.96 20.63
N ILE A 74 9.22 -8.69 19.59
CA ILE A 74 7.85 -8.96 19.18
C ILE A 74 7.69 -10.48 19.05
N GLU A 75 6.71 -11.02 19.76
CA GLU A 75 6.34 -12.42 19.75
C GLU A 75 4.94 -12.57 19.16
N VAL A 76 4.75 -13.62 18.36
CA VAL A 76 3.44 -14.01 17.82
C VAL A 76 3.38 -15.53 17.90
N HIS A 77 2.24 -16.06 18.34
CA HIS A 77 2.04 -17.48 18.53
C HIS A 77 0.92 -18.03 17.63
N TRP A 78 0.94 -19.33 17.36
CA TRP A 78 -0.02 -19.98 16.45
C TRP A 78 -1.47 -19.94 16.93
N ASN A 79 -1.71 -19.63 18.21
CA ASN A 79 -3.04 -19.41 18.78
C ASN A 79 -3.58 -17.99 18.53
N GLU A 80 -2.99 -17.22 17.61
CA GLU A 80 -3.39 -15.86 17.25
C GLU A 80 -3.08 -14.81 18.33
N SER A 81 -2.33 -15.18 19.39
CA SER A 81 -1.84 -14.22 20.38
C SER A 81 -0.53 -13.56 19.95
N GLY A 82 -0.38 -12.29 20.29
CA GLY A 82 0.82 -11.48 20.09
C GLY A 82 1.27 -10.82 21.40
N LYS A 83 2.56 -10.49 21.49
CA LYS A 83 3.13 -9.72 22.58
C LYS A 83 4.25 -8.81 22.08
N THR A 84 4.19 -7.55 22.49
CA THR A 84 5.26 -6.57 22.30
C THR A 84 6.00 -6.37 23.63
N LEU A 85 7.27 -6.75 23.66
CA LEU A 85 8.13 -6.64 24.84
C LEU A 85 8.86 -5.30 24.82
N VAL A 86 8.66 -4.50 25.86
CA VAL A 86 9.23 -3.15 25.99
C VAL A 86 9.83 -2.93 27.37
N SER A 87 10.94 -2.18 27.43
CA SER A 87 11.66 -1.83 28.65
C SER A 87 11.89 -0.32 28.76
N GLY A 88 11.49 0.26 29.89
CA GLY A 88 11.67 1.68 30.21
C GLY A 88 10.40 2.31 30.78
N ASP A 89 10.50 3.58 31.15
CA ASP A 89 9.41 4.31 31.79
C ASP A 89 8.59 5.07 30.74
N PHE A 90 7.33 4.68 30.59
CA PHE A 90 6.40 5.44 29.77
C PHE A 90 5.96 6.74 30.46
N SER A 91 5.86 7.82 29.68
CA SER A 91 4.97 8.93 30.04
C SER A 91 3.51 8.51 29.88
N ASN A 92 2.57 9.17 30.54
CA ASN A 92 1.14 8.84 30.43
C ASN A 92 0.65 8.86 28.97
N LEU A 93 1.03 9.90 28.22
CA LEU A 93 0.68 10.00 26.80
C LEU A 93 1.38 8.94 25.95
N GLY A 94 2.64 8.61 26.28
CA GLY A 94 3.40 7.55 25.62
C GLY A 94 2.74 6.19 25.78
N PHE A 95 2.32 5.84 27.01
CA PHE A 95 1.63 4.58 27.29
C PHE A 95 0.31 4.47 26.54
N ILE A 96 -0.55 5.50 26.65
CA ILE A 96 -1.85 5.53 25.95
C ILE A 96 -1.65 5.37 24.44
N SER A 97 -0.67 6.08 23.88
CA SER A 97 -0.37 6.02 22.44
C SER A 97 0.14 4.64 22.03
N ALA A 98 1.04 4.04 22.81
CA ALA A 98 1.60 2.71 22.52
C ALA A 98 0.54 1.62 22.61
N VAL A 99 -0.28 1.57 23.66
CA VAL A 99 -1.35 0.58 23.82
C VAL A 99 -2.45 0.78 22.77
N SER A 100 -2.74 2.01 22.35
CA SER A 100 -3.75 2.24 21.31
C SER A 100 -3.23 1.98 19.89
N ALA A 101 -1.92 1.81 19.73
CA ALA A 101 -1.28 1.77 18.42
C ALA A 101 -1.67 0.53 17.61
N GLY A 102 -1.91 -0.62 18.25
CA GLY A 102 -2.23 -1.87 17.56
C GLY A 102 -3.45 -1.72 16.64
N TYR A 103 -4.63 -1.48 17.21
CA TYR A 103 -5.86 -1.35 16.43
C TYR A 103 -5.86 -0.10 15.53
N ILE A 104 -5.37 1.06 15.98
CA ILE A 104 -5.31 2.27 15.15
C ILE A 104 -4.37 2.09 13.96
N GLY A 105 -3.19 1.54 14.23
CA GLY A 105 -2.13 1.30 13.26
C GLY A 105 -2.55 0.26 12.22
N CYS A 106 -3.22 -0.82 12.65
CA CYS A 106 -3.85 -1.78 11.75
C CYS A 106 -4.91 -1.12 10.86
N ALA A 107 -5.80 -0.29 11.42
CA ALA A 107 -6.79 0.44 10.63
C ALA A 107 -6.13 1.40 9.63
N LEU A 108 -5.10 2.14 10.05
CA LEU A 108 -4.35 3.06 9.21
C LEU A 108 -3.66 2.31 8.06
N THR A 109 -2.99 1.20 8.38
CA THR A 109 -2.35 0.32 7.39
C THR A 109 -3.38 -0.17 6.39
N GLY A 110 -4.50 -0.71 6.87
CA GLY A 110 -5.58 -1.21 6.03
C GLY A 110 -6.16 -0.14 5.11
N ALA A 111 -6.44 1.05 5.65
CA ALA A 111 -6.95 2.20 4.89
C ALA A 111 -5.98 2.67 3.80
N LEU A 112 -4.67 2.73 4.10
CA LEU A 112 -3.65 3.13 3.14
C LEU A 112 -3.49 2.10 2.01
N LEU A 113 -3.43 0.79 2.35
CA LEU A 113 -3.36 -0.27 1.33
C LEU A 113 -4.60 -0.25 0.43
N LEU A 114 -5.80 -0.14 1.02
CA LEU A 114 -7.06 -0.09 0.28
C LEU A 114 -7.16 1.18 -0.58
N ARG A 115 -6.70 2.34 -0.08
CA ARG A 115 -6.64 3.58 -0.86
C ARG A 115 -5.84 3.40 -2.15
N GLN A 116 -4.63 2.83 -2.07
CA GLN A 116 -3.79 2.65 -3.25
C GLN A 116 -4.41 1.65 -4.23
N ALA A 117 -5.12 0.65 -3.72
CA ALA A 117 -5.88 -0.26 -4.57
C ALA A 117 -7.07 0.42 -5.29
N LEU A 118 -7.77 1.36 -4.62
CA LEU A 118 -8.91 2.09 -5.18
C LEU A 118 -8.49 3.09 -6.26
N VAL A 119 -7.47 3.90 -5.97
CA VAL A 119 -6.93 4.90 -6.92
C VAL A 119 -6.22 4.21 -8.08
N ALA A 120 -5.85 2.94 -7.94
CA ALA A 120 -5.19 2.15 -8.97
C ALA A 120 -3.87 2.81 -9.43
N ARG A 121 -3.09 3.29 -8.46
CA ARG A 121 -1.82 3.98 -8.67
C ARG A 121 -0.77 3.43 -7.72
N MET A 122 0.42 3.13 -8.25
CA MET A 122 1.56 2.63 -7.48
C MET A 122 1.25 1.36 -6.68
N GLU A 123 0.36 0.49 -7.16
CA GLU A 123 -0.08 -0.71 -6.43
C GLU A 123 1.09 -1.67 -6.22
N ARG A 124 1.85 -1.92 -7.30
CA ARG A 124 3.04 -2.76 -7.23
C ARG A 124 4.07 -2.18 -6.26
N THR A 125 4.36 -0.89 -6.36
CA THR A 125 5.31 -0.21 -5.47
C THR A 125 4.85 -0.25 -4.02
N THR A 126 3.57 -0.01 -3.75
CA THR A 126 3.00 -0.07 -2.40
C THR A 126 3.14 -1.47 -1.81
N LEU A 127 2.83 -2.51 -2.59
CA LEU A 127 2.93 -3.90 -2.14
C LEU A 127 4.39 -4.31 -1.87
N VAL A 128 5.32 -3.89 -2.73
CA VAL A 128 6.77 -4.09 -2.53
C VAL A 128 7.24 -3.38 -1.26
N LEU A 129 6.87 -2.11 -1.07
CA LEU A 129 7.26 -1.34 0.12
C LEU A 129 6.70 -1.97 1.41
N PHE A 130 5.42 -2.32 1.42
CA PHE A 130 4.80 -2.99 2.57
C PHE A 130 5.51 -4.31 2.89
N SER A 131 5.81 -5.11 1.86
CA SER A 131 6.56 -6.36 2.04
C SER A 131 7.97 -6.14 2.59
N VAL A 132 8.74 -5.21 2.02
CA VAL A 132 10.11 -4.95 2.46
C VAL A 132 10.13 -4.44 3.90
N LEU A 133 9.19 -3.56 4.26
CA LEU A 133 9.04 -3.07 5.64
C LEU A 133 8.67 -4.21 6.59
N LEU A 134 7.74 -5.09 6.21
CA LEU A 134 7.37 -6.26 6.99
C LEU A 134 8.58 -7.17 7.25
N MET A 135 9.34 -7.50 6.20
CA MET A 135 10.55 -8.32 6.33
C MET A 135 11.60 -7.63 7.20
N TYR A 136 11.80 -6.32 7.02
CA TYR A 136 12.79 -5.54 7.76
C TYR A 136 12.46 -5.48 9.26
N PHE A 137 11.21 -5.17 9.62
CA PHE A 137 10.79 -5.16 11.02
C PHE A 137 10.87 -6.55 11.65
N SER A 138 10.45 -7.59 10.94
CA SER A 138 10.59 -8.96 11.44
C SER A 138 12.05 -9.35 11.65
N TRP A 139 12.95 -8.96 10.75
CA TRP A 139 14.37 -9.23 10.91
C TRP A 139 14.96 -8.56 12.16
N LEU A 140 14.54 -7.33 12.48
CA LEU A 140 15.10 -6.57 13.59
C LEU A 140 14.50 -6.93 14.95
N PHE A 141 13.20 -7.19 15.01
CA PHE A 141 12.46 -7.20 16.27
C PHE A 141 11.82 -8.55 16.61
N THR A 142 12.01 -9.60 15.80
CA THR A 142 11.50 -10.94 16.12
C THR A 142 12.65 -11.94 16.26
N SER A 143 12.46 -12.92 17.13
CA SER A 143 13.44 -13.99 17.32
C SER A 143 13.55 -14.88 16.06
N PRO A 144 14.75 -15.17 15.55
CA PRO A 144 14.93 -16.04 14.40
C PRO A 144 14.30 -17.42 14.62
N LEU A 145 13.70 -17.97 13.57
CA LEU A 145 13.07 -19.30 13.57
C LEU A 145 11.81 -19.43 14.45
N GLU A 146 11.25 -18.33 14.94
CA GLU A 146 9.97 -18.34 15.63
C GLU A 146 8.80 -17.98 14.69
N THR A 147 7.56 -18.18 15.17
CA THR A 147 6.34 -17.96 14.39
C THR A 147 6.24 -16.51 13.88
N ALA A 148 6.60 -15.51 14.68
CA ALA A 148 6.63 -14.10 14.25
C ALA A 148 7.59 -13.87 13.08
N PHE A 149 8.80 -14.43 13.16
CA PHE A 149 9.81 -14.32 12.11
C PHE A 149 9.36 -14.98 10.81
N TYR A 150 8.85 -16.21 10.88
CA TYR A 150 8.33 -16.91 9.70
C TYR A 150 7.12 -16.23 9.10
N THR A 151 6.25 -15.67 9.94
CA THR A 151 5.07 -14.95 9.47
C THR A 151 5.50 -13.73 8.67
N GLY A 152 6.35 -12.86 9.21
CA GLY A 152 6.70 -11.63 8.51
C GLY A 152 7.64 -11.85 7.32
N THR A 153 8.65 -12.72 7.44
CA THR A 153 9.55 -13.02 6.30
C THR A 153 8.84 -13.84 5.22
N GLY A 154 8.01 -14.81 5.61
CA GLY A 154 7.25 -15.64 4.69
C GLY A 154 6.17 -14.86 3.94
N TYR A 155 5.36 -14.06 4.63
CA TYR A 155 4.41 -13.17 3.97
C TYR A 155 5.13 -12.08 3.17
N GLY A 156 6.22 -11.53 3.68
CA GLY A 156 7.04 -10.58 2.92
C GLY A 156 7.44 -11.16 1.55
N LEU A 157 8.08 -12.34 1.55
CA LEU A 157 8.46 -13.01 0.31
C LEU A 157 7.24 -13.31 -0.58
N ALA A 158 6.15 -13.84 -0.02
CA ALA A 158 4.94 -14.12 -0.78
C ALA A 158 4.34 -12.86 -1.44
N LEU A 159 4.32 -11.74 -0.73
CA LEU A 159 3.81 -10.46 -1.23
C LEU A 159 4.73 -9.86 -2.30
N LEU A 160 6.06 -10.05 -2.19
CA LEU A 160 7.00 -9.69 -3.28
C LEU A 160 6.74 -10.50 -4.54
N LEU A 161 6.52 -11.82 -4.39
CA LEU A 161 6.18 -12.68 -5.52
C LEU A 161 4.85 -12.26 -6.15
N LEU A 162 3.82 -11.96 -5.36
CA LEU A 162 2.55 -11.45 -5.85
C LEU A 162 2.70 -10.09 -6.55
N ALA A 163 3.55 -9.20 -6.03
CA ALA A 163 3.87 -7.93 -6.68
C ALA A 163 4.59 -8.13 -8.03
N ALA A 164 5.39 -9.18 -8.17
CA ALA A 164 6.07 -9.52 -9.42
C ALA A 164 5.12 -10.06 -10.51
N LEU A 165 3.96 -10.58 -10.14
CA LEU A 165 2.93 -11.06 -11.09
C LEU A 165 2.17 -9.93 -11.81
N GLY A 166 2.39 -8.67 -11.40
CA GLY A 166 1.86 -7.48 -12.08
C GLY A 166 0.88 -6.66 -11.25
N GLU A 167 0.54 -5.48 -11.76
CA GLU A 167 -0.26 -4.47 -11.05
C GLU A 167 -1.67 -4.95 -10.69
N ARG A 168 -2.28 -5.80 -11.52
CA ARG A 168 -3.61 -6.36 -11.27
C ARG A 168 -3.62 -7.25 -10.02
N VAL A 169 -2.65 -8.14 -9.92
CA VAL A 169 -2.49 -9.03 -8.76
C VAL A 169 -2.17 -8.18 -7.53
N ALA A 170 -1.24 -7.23 -7.65
CA ALA A 170 -0.90 -6.33 -6.56
C ALA A 170 -2.13 -5.56 -6.04
N ARG A 171 -2.96 -5.02 -6.93
CA ARG A 171 -4.21 -4.32 -6.58
C ARG A 171 -5.21 -5.22 -5.85
N GLY A 172 -5.39 -6.45 -6.34
CA GLY A 172 -6.25 -7.44 -5.69
C GLY A 172 -5.76 -7.79 -4.29
N THR A 173 -4.46 -8.02 -4.14
CA THR A 173 -3.81 -8.30 -2.84
C THR A 173 -3.93 -7.13 -1.88
N LEU A 174 -3.67 -5.89 -2.33
CA LEU A 174 -3.86 -4.68 -1.53
C LEU A 174 -5.31 -4.48 -1.09
N THR A 175 -6.28 -4.78 -1.97
CA THR A 175 -7.71 -4.72 -1.62
C THR A 175 -8.03 -5.74 -0.53
N ALA A 176 -7.59 -6.99 -0.69
CA ALA A 176 -7.85 -8.06 0.26
C ALA A 176 -7.22 -7.78 1.63
N LEU A 177 -5.92 -7.42 1.65
CA LEU A 177 -5.23 -7.05 2.88
C LEU A 177 -5.88 -5.83 3.52
N GLY A 178 -6.16 -4.78 2.74
CA GLY A 178 -6.76 -3.55 3.25
C GLY A 178 -8.08 -3.77 3.97
N VAL A 179 -8.97 -4.59 3.39
CA VAL A 179 -10.24 -4.97 4.03
C VAL A 179 -10.01 -5.83 5.26
N PHE A 180 -9.07 -6.79 5.21
CA PHE A 180 -8.75 -7.66 6.34
C PHE A 180 -8.22 -6.85 7.54
N PHE A 181 -7.28 -5.93 7.32
CA PHE A 181 -6.71 -5.07 8.35
C PHE A 181 -7.76 -4.17 9.00
N LEU A 182 -8.65 -3.56 8.21
CA LEU A 182 -9.76 -2.75 8.72
C LEU A 182 -10.74 -3.59 9.54
N PHE A 183 -11.08 -4.79 9.06
CA PHE A 183 -11.98 -5.69 9.76
C PHE A 183 -11.37 -6.18 11.09
N TYR A 184 -10.10 -6.60 11.07
CA TYR A 184 -9.38 -7.08 12.24
C TYR A 184 -9.28 -5.98 13.31
N SER A 185 -8.92 -4.75 12.92
CA SER A 185 -8.83 -3.60 13.83
C SER A 185 -10.15 -3.36 14.60
N LEU A 186 -11.29 -3.50 13.93
CA LEU A 186 -12.59 -3.43 14.61
C LEU A 186 -12.83 -4.64 15.50
N PHE A 187 -12.51 -5.85 15.03
CA PHE A 187 -12.71 -7.07 15.80
C PHE A 187 -11.90 -7.07 17.11
N ASP A 188 -10.62 -6.70 17.03
CA ASP A 188 -9.68 -6.64 18.15
C ASP A 188 -10.20 -5.80 19.32
N LEU A 189 -10.82 -4.67 18.99
CA LEU A 189 -11.37 -3.73 19.95
C LEU A 189 -12.61 -4.25 20.70
N PHE A 190 -13.26 -5.30 20.19
CA PHE A 190 -14.45 -5.91 20.77
C PHE A 190 -14.25 -7.38 21.17
N ASP A 191 -13.05 -7.95 21.05
CA ASP A 191 -12.78 -9.36 21.39
C ASP A 191 -12.61 -9.59 22.90
N PHE A 192 -13.52 -9.02 23.69
CA PHE A 192 -13.60 -9.27 25.12
C PHE A 192 -14.01 -10.71 25.46
N THR A 193 -14.38 -11.51 24.46
CA THR A 193 -14.95 -12.85 24.67
C THR A 193 -13.91 -13.94 24.87
N ARG A 194 -12.68 -13.72 24.38
CA ARG A 194 -11.61 -14.73 24.41
C ARG A 194 -10.69 -14.58 25.61
N ASP A 195 -10.35 -13.35 25.99
CA ASP A 195 -9.61 -13.03 27.22
C ASP A 195 -9.80 -11.53 27.55
N VAL A 196 -10.69 -11.21 28.48
CA VAL A 196 -10.97 -9.81 28.88
C VAL A 196 -9.68 -9.11 29.35
N ASP A 197 -8.78 -9.85 30.00
CA ASP A 197 -7.57 -9.32 30.64
C ASP A 197 -6.41 -9.03 29.66
N SER A 198 -6.52 -9.46 28.40
CA SER A 198 -5.41 -9.37 27.43
C SER A 198 -5.66 -8.41 26.26
N THR A 199 -6.89 -7.90 26.07
CA THR A 199 -7.17 -6.94 25.00
C THR A 199 -6.57 -5.56 25.29
N ASP A 200 -6.08 -4.87 24.26
CA ASP A 200 -5.53 -3.52 24.38
C ASP A 200 -6.54 -2.52 24.97
N ALA A 201 -7.80 -2.65 24.59
CA ALA A 201 -8.88 -1.82 25.11
C ALA A 201 -9.06 -2.00 26.62
N ALA A 202 -8.95 -3.24 27.12
CA ALA A 202 -9.03 -3.53 28.55
C ALA A 202 -7.76 -3.10 29.31
N ILE A 203 -6.58 -3.26 28.71
CA ILE A 203 -5.32 -2.74 29.27
C ILE A 203 -5.39 -1.22 29.44
N LEU A 204 -5.85 -0.52 28.40
CA LEU A 204 -6.02 0.93 28.44
C LEU A 204 -7.08 1.36 29.45
N ALA A 205 -8.21 0.66 29.51
CA ALA A 205 -9.26 0.96 30.48
C ALA A 205 -8.75 0.79 31.93
N SER A 206 -8.03 -0.30 32.21
CA SER A 206 -7.42 -0.56 33.51
C SER A 206 -6.41 0.53 33.90
N TYR A 207 -5.61 1.01 32.94
CA TYR A 207 -4.66 2.11 33.15
C TYR A 207 -5.36 3.45 33.48
N LEU A 208 -6.54 3.72 32.90
CA LEU A 208 -7.31 4.94 33.17
C LEU A 208 -8.00 4.95 34.55
N GLY A 209 -7.75 3.95 35.39
CA GLY A 209 -8.15 3.96 36.80
C GLY A 209 -9.60 3.51 37.04
N SER A 210 -10.18 2.76 36.11
CA SER A 210 -11.45 2.08 36.37
C SER A 210 -11.23 0.65 36.82
N ASP A 211 -12.19 0.15 37.60
CA ASP A 211 -12.47 -1.28 37.76
C ASP A 211 -12.97 -1.89 36.44
N ALA A 212 -12.24 -1.66 35.33
CA ALA A 212 -12.56 -2.19 33.99
C ALA A 212 -12.72 -3.72 34.01
N LEU A 213 -12.20 -4.36 35.06
CA LEU A 213 -12.12 -5.79 35.30
C LEU A 213 -12.59 -6.16 36.72
N GLU A 214 -13.48 -5.39 37.37
CA GLU A 214 -14.11 -5.94 38.60
C GLU A 214 -14.93 -7.18 38.23
N GLN A 215 -14.46 -8.34 38.70
CA GLN A 215 -15.17 -9.63 38.70
C GLN A 215 -15.32 -10.32 37.33
N GLY A 216 -14.40 -10.11 36.38
CA GLY A 216 -14.42 -10.81 35.09
C GLY A 216 -15.55 -10.36 34.15
N SER A 217 -16.05 -9.15 34.35
CA SER A 217 -17.02 -8.49 33.48
C SER A 217 -16.38 -7.34 32.72
N VAL A 218 -16.81 -7.10 31.48
CA VAL A 218 -16.33 -5.97 30.68
C VAL A 218 -16.88 -4.69 31.29
N GLY A 219 -16.01 -3.91 31.94
CA GLY A 219 -16.41 -2.64 32.53
C GLY A 219 -16.90 -1.63 31.49
N LEU A 220 -17.79 -0.72 31.91
CA LEU A 220 -18.31 0.36 31.06
C LEU A 220 -17.19 1.22 30.43
N THR A 221 -16.04 1.29 31.09
CA THR A 221 -14.86 2.00 30.59
C THR A 221 -14.21 1.30 29.40
N ALA A 222 -14.06 -0.02 29.42
CA ALA A 222 -13.57 -0.78 28.27
C ALA A 222 -14.51 -0.61 27.07
N ILE A 223 -15.82 -0.70 27.29
CA ILE A 223 -16.83 -0.43 26.25
C ILE A 223 -16.70 1.01 25.72
N SER A 224 -16.55 1.99 26.60
CA SER A 224 -16.41 3.40 26.21
C SER A 224 -15.14 3.64 25.39
N VAL A 225 -14.01 3.06 25.81
CA VAL A 225 -12.74 3.07 25.08
C VAL A 225 -12.95 2.48 23.68
N SER A 226 -13.55 1.29 23.58
CA SER A 226 -13.81 0.66 22.29
C SER A 226 -14.73 1.49 21.39
N VAL A 227 -15.79 2.09 21.92
CA VAL A 227 -16.69 2.94 21.11
C VAL A 227 -15.97 4.19 20.60
N ILE A 228 -15.19 4.85 21.46
CA ILE A 228 -14.43 6.06 21.09
C ILE A 228 -13.40 5.73 20.00
N TRP A 229 -12.60 4.69 20.19
CA TRP A 229 -11.58 4.30 19.21
C TRP A 229 -12.19 3.77 17.91
N THR A 230 -13.33 3.07 17.96
CA THR A 230 -14.09 2.70 16.76
C THR A 230 -14.49 3.93 15.95
N ALA A 231 -15.01 4.97 16.62
CA ALA A 231 -15.38 6.21 15.95
C ALA A 231 -14.16 6.90 15.30
N LEU A 232 -13.01 6.88 15.98
CA LEU A 232 -11.76 7.41 15.44
C LEU A 232 -11.22 6.59 14.26
N ILE A 233 -11.30 5.26 14.32
CA ILE A 233 -10.96 4.36 13.22
C ILE A 233 -11.84 4.66 12.00
N PHE A 234 -13.17 4.77 12.19
CA PHE A 234 -14.07 5.10 11.10
C PHE A 234 -13.81 6.50 10.53
N LEU A 235 -13.53 7.49 11.38
CA LEU A 235 -13.17 8.82 10.93
C LEU A 235 -11.88 8.80 10.12
N GLY A 236 -10.82 8.16 10.61
CA GLY A 236 -9.54 8.04 9.92
C GLY A 236 -9.68 7.30 8.58
N ALA A 237 -10.37 6.16 8.57
CA ALA A 237 -10.66 5.41 7.35
C ALA A 237 -11.47 6.26 6.35
N TYR A 238 -12.48 7.01 6.81
CA TYR A 238 -13.26 7.91 5.98
C TYR A 238 -12.37 9.02 5.37
N LEU A 239 -11.52 9.67 6.16
CA LEU A 239 -10.64 10.74 5.69
C LEU A 239 -9.64 10.24 4.63
N ILE A 240 -9.19 8.99 4.74
CA ILE A 240 -8.25 8.38 3.79
C ILE A 240 -8.97 7.87 2.52
N LEU A 241 -10.11 7.21 2.68
CA LEU A 241 -10.80 6.50 1.60
C LEU A 241 -11.78 7.38 0.83
N ALA A 242 -12.43 8.37 1.46
CA ALA A 242 -13.40 9.22 0.76
C ALA A 242 -12.78 10.02 -0.39
N PRO A 243 -11.59 10.65 -0.25
CA PRO A 243 -10.91 11.28 -1.37
C PRO A 243 -10.50 10.27 -2.44
N ALA A 244 -10.06 9.07 -2.04
CA ALA A 244 -9.66 8.00 -2.95
C ALA A 244 -10.83 7.50 -3.81
N ILE A 245 -12.02 7.37 -3.20
CA ILE A 245 -13.25 7.02 -3.92
C ILE A 245 -13.61 8.13 -4.91
N ARG A 246 -13.55 9.41 -4.49
CA ARG A 246 -13.81 10.54 -5.40
C ARG A 246 -12.82 10.57 -6.57
N GLU A 247 -11.53 10.38 -6.30
CA GLU A 247 -10.48 10.30 -7.33
C GLU A 247 -10.70 9.13 -8.29
N ALA A 248 -11.05 7.95 -7.75
CA ALA A 248 -11.37 6.79 -8.57
C ALA A 248 -12.61 7.00 -9.46
N LEU A 249 -13.58 7.80 -9.02
CA LEU A 249 -14.73 8.20 -9.82
C LEU A 249 -14.37 9.28 -10.86
N HIS A 250 -13.56 10.28 -10.50
CA HIS A 250 -13.18 11.37 -11.42
C HIS A 250 -12.18 10.92 -12.51
N TYR A 251 -11.24 10.02 -12.21
CA TYR A 251 -10.39 9.41 -13.23
C TYR A 251 -11.21 8.62 -14.26
N GLN A 252 -12.39 8.13 -13.87
CA GLN A 252 -13.32 7.53 -14.81
C GLN A 252 -14.02 8.58 -15.69
N GLU A 253 -14.17 9.84 -15.31
CA GLU A 253 -14.89 10.85 -16.10
C GLU A 253 -14.04 11.56 -17.17
N ALA A 254 -12.71 11.53 -17.07
CA ALA A 254 -11.83 12.19 -18.04
C ALA A 254 -12.06 11.65 -19.49
N PRO A 255 -12.31 12.53 -20.49
CA PRO A 255 -12.41 12.12 -21.88
C PRO A 255 -11.09 11.48 -22.35
N PRO A 256 -11.12 10.46 -23.24
CA PRO A 256 -9.89 9.99 -23.87
C PRO A 256 -9.22 11.18 -24.56
N GLU A 257 -7.90 11.32 -24.36
CA GLU A 257 -7.09 12.24 -25.16
C GLU A 257 -7.46 12.00 -26.63
N GLN A 258 -7.93 13.04 -27.30
CA GLN A 258 -8.13 12.99 -28.74
C GLN A 258 -6.76 12.68 -29.34
N GLU A 259 -6.62 11.50 -29.95
CA GLU A 259 -5.47 11.23 -30.82
C GLU A 259 -5.34 12.43 -31.78
N PRO A 260 -4.12 13.00 -31.94
CA PRO A 260 -3.93 14.12 -32.84
C PRO A 260 -4.46 13.71 -34.22
N ASN A 261 -5.51 14.39 -34.65
CA ASN A 261 -6.24 14.07 -35.86
C ASN A 261 -5.30 14.16 -37.07
N THR A 262 -4.80 13.02 -37.54
CA THR A 262 -3.87 12.92 -38.67
C THR A 262 -4.53 13.32 -40.00
N SER A 263 -5.85 13.55 -40.03
CA SER A 263 -6.59 13.94 -41.26
C SER A 263 -6.33 15.35 -41.78
N ASN A 264 -5.57 16.19 -41.06
CA ASN A 264 -5.17 17.51 -41.56
C ASN A 264 -3.85 17.49 -42.35
N THR A 265 -3.10 16.38 -42.39
CA THR A 265 -1.83 16.30 -43.12
C THR A 265 -2.02 15.98 -44.61
N GLU A 266 -3.10 15.30 -44.99
CA GLU A 266 -3.36 14.95 -46.40
C GLU A 266 -3.92 16.13 -47.22
N LYS A 267 -4.62 17.09 -46.58
CA LYS A 267 -5.13 18.26 -47.31
C LYS A 267 -4.06 19.30 -47.64
N THR A 268 -2.91 19.28 -46.97
CA THR A 268 -1.80 20.20 -47.29
C THR A 268 -0.93 19.67 -48.42
N GLY A 269 -0.87 18.36 -48.65
CA GLY A 269 -0.16 17.76 -49.79
C GLY A 269 -0.84 17.99 -51.14
N GLN A 270 -2.18 17.92 -51.16
CA GLN A 270 -2.96 18.08 -52.40
C GLN A 270 -3.07 19.52 -52.91
N ALA A 271 -2.92 20.51 -52.03
CA ALA A 271 -2.96 21.93 -52.42
C ALA A 271 -1.63 22.44 -52.99
N VAL A 272 -0.53 21.70 -52.84
CA VAL A 272 0.79 22.09 -53.35
C VAL A 272 1.02 21.57 -54.78
N GLU A 273 0.46 20.41 -55.14
CA GLU A 273 0.61 19.82 -56.48
C GLU A 273 -0.17 20.55 -57.59
N GLU A 274 -1.22 21.32 -57.26
CA GLU A 274 -2.06 21.99 -58.28
C GLU A 274 -1.50 23.37 -58.71
N SER A 275 -0.34 23.80 -58.20
CA SER A 275 0.26 25.11 -58.50
C SER A 275 1.51 25.10 -59.38
N LEU A 276 1.95 23.92 -59.86
CA LEU A 276 3.21 23.77 -60.60
C LEU A 276 3.06 23.51 -62.11
N ASP A 277 1.87 23.70 -62.68
CA ASP A 277 1.67 23.54 -64.13
C ASP A 277 1.53 24.91 -64.81
N GLY A 278 2.68 25.53 -65.15
CA GLY A 278 2.68 26.73 -65.98
C GLY A 278 3.90 27.64 -65.88
N ALA A 279 5.06 27.24 -66.43
CA ALA A 279 6.05 28.18 -66.95
C ALA A 279 6.98 27.52 -67.98
N PRO A 280 7.40 28.22 -69.06
CA PRO A 280 7.99 27.60 -70.24
C PRO A 280 9.52 27.47 -70.17
N VAL A 281 10.01 26.49 -70.94
CA VAL A 281 11.42 26.11 -71.14
C VAL A 281 12.19 27.18 -71.94
N GLY A 282 13.39 27.53 -71.49
CA GLY A 282 14.42 28.31 -72.21
C GLY A 282 15.84 27.90 -71.77
N PRO A 283 16.88 28.08 -72.61
CA PRO A 283 17.91 27.06 -72.78
C PRO A 283 19.22 27.26 -71.99
N GLU A 284 19.98 26.17 -72.01
CA GLU A 284 21.31 25.84 -71.48
C GLU A 284 22.34 26.97 -71.30
N THR A 285 23.14 26.88 -70.23
CA THR A 285 24.55 27.32 -70.20
C THR A 285 25.35 26.50 -69.18
N GLU A 286 26.55 26.09 -69.61
CA GLU A 286 27.59 25.30 -68.92
C GLU A 286 28.32 26.05 -67.78
N PHE A 287 29.33 25.37 -67.20
CA PHE A 287 30.46 25.83 -66.34
C PHE A 287 30.19 25.87 -64.83
N GLU A 288 31.05 25.42 -63.91
CA GLU A 288 32.38 24.77 -63.93
C GLU A 288 32.68 24.21 -62.52
N MET A 289 33.64 23.29 -62.42
CA MET A 289 34.22 22.70 -61.20
C MET A 289 34.90 23.71 -60.26
N ASP A 290 34.88 23.42 -58.94
CA ASP A 290 36.10 23.35 -58.06
C ASP A 290 35.68 22.77 -56.69
N ALA A 291 35.96 21.50 -56.36
CA ALA A 291 37.16 20.91 -55.73
C ALA A 291 37.45 21.32 -54.26
N GLY A 292 37.78 20.31 -53.45
CA GLY A 292 38.32 20.44 -52.09
C GLY A 292 37.43 19.78 -51.02
N ALA A 293 37.39 18.45 -50.86
CA ALA A 293 38.42 17.57 -50.27
C ALA A 293 38.79 17.94 -48.81
N GLY A 294 38.60 17.00 -47.88
CA GLY A 294 39.23 17.06 -46.55
C GLY A 294 38.43 16.39 -45.43
N ASP A 295 38.73 15.12 -45.19
CA ASP A 295 38.16 14.20 -44.19
C ASP A 295 38.52 14.53 -42.71
N PRO A 296 37.94 13.80 -41.72
CA PRO A 296 37.94 14.08 -40.28
C PRO A 296 39.07 13.37 -39.51
N GLU A 297 39.43 13.84 -38.31
CA GLU A 297 39.83 12.94 -37.19
C GLU A 297 40.04 13.64 -35.83
N MET A 298 39.95 12.81 -34.79
CA MET A 298 40.15 13.05 -33.36
C MET A 298 41.57 13.52 -32.96
N ALA A 299 41.73 14.10 -31.77
CA ALA A 299 42.60 13.56 -30.69
C ALA A 299 42.76 14.49 -29.45
N LEU A 300 42.61 13.86 -28.27
CA LEU A 300 43.47 13.93 -27.05
C LEU A 300 43.97 15.28 -26.48
N ALA A 301 43.74 15.48 -25.17
CA ALA A 301 44.80 15.91 -24.25
C ALA A 301 44.50 15.55 -22.79
N ALA A 302 45.45 14.85 -22.16
CA ALA A 302 45.59 14.61 -20.74
C ALA A 302 46.30 15.78 -20.03
N GLY A 303 46.12 15.91 -18.71
CA GLY A 303 46.89 16.82 -17.85
C GLY A 303 46.78 16.42 -16.38
N ASP A 304 47.92 16.41 -15.69
CA ASP A 304 48.28 15.61 -14.52
C ASP A 304 48.67 16.55 -13.33
N ARG A 305 48.27 16.19 -12.08
CA ARG A 305 48.84 16.52 -10.73
C ARG A 305 48.68 17.92 -10.08
N PRO A 306 49.06 18.11 -8.78
CA PRO A 306 48.77 17.33 -7.56
C PRO A 306 48.36 18.19 -6.33
N GLY A 307 47.91 17.50 -5.27
CA GLY A 307 47.99 17.76 -3.81
C GLY A 307 48.22 19.15 -3.22
N GLU A 308 47.41 19.51 -2.21
CA GLU A 308 47.93 19.82 -0.87
C GLU A 308 46.84 19.69 0.20
N ASP A 309 47.30 19.42 1.41
CA ASP A 309 46.66 18.79 2.54
C ASP A 309 46.35 19.83 3.65
N PHE A 310 45.76 19.34 4.74
CA PHE A 310 45.70 19.90 6.10
C PHE A 310 44.44 20.58 6.65
N ARG A 311 43.91 19.88 7.67
CA ARG A 311 42.98 20.28 8.74
C ARG A 311 43.69 21.19 9.78
N PRO A 312 43.05 21.65 10.88
CA PRO A 312 42.41 20.83 11.93
C PRO A 312 40.87 20.90 11.96
#